data_AF-A0A7S4K120-F1
#
_entry.id   AF-A0A7S4K120-F1
#
_cell.length_a   1.000
_cell.length_b   1.000
_cell.length_c   1.000
_cell.angle_alpha   90.00
_cell.angle_beta   90.00
_cell.angle_gamma   90.00
#
_symmetry.space_group_name_H-M   'P 1'
#
loop_
_entity.id
_entity.type
_entity.pdbx_description
1 polymer ?
#
loop_
_entity_poly.entity_id
_entity_poly.type
_entity_poly.pdbx_seq_one_letter_code
_entity_poly.pdbx_strand_id
1 'polypeptide(L)'
;FSASEATSAAWDEHVRRYEHQVGLLRATRDKLARGFNELKEQRDGLVRENDGAAVSDADLLKINAGGRIISATRGTLTQIEGSRLETLFSGRWENKLLRDEEGRPFLDVCPELFQAVVDYLNERKITPPDAEINPPNAGEENKDYLQCLLCTLGMDILGVNSEARGFKRKNIGNDTSREEWEDLTFDGFPNEIRCRLIAEQKALILAREKLSEQEHVFQQEKYSLDYFVGGETKDIVWLDVSGSLAAVKRSTLGVYSDSVLAKQFNDPLWEQTSCADNNQSLVEKWIPEDVETWAAAIDGVSNEASSILRRNSTRGVHLLAMKREDFKDLGIQTVESAVLVNAIEKLRDGHKPCPTFIAHSPYCFGKILSQLRVAVQRPPGSFLPTPRVRKRERKRFETIVGYYFPGESSPFILGRGIMESDILEPTHVTQIIGWLEEDSISSNFELLYRASRDGWTSNTFHEKCNGKGSTVIVVRSTGGYIFGGFADVSWSITGKWKPSPKAFLFALQVHGGLDPTKMRQTESNHPHAVCHNPSLGPSFGGGYDLRITSCPNSMNCSVNIGNTYVCPSGHDGSVILTGASDFRVEELEVFRVW
;
A
#
# COMPACT_ATOMS: atom_id res chain seq x y z
N PHE A 1 -40.68 -52.68 -42.17
CA PHE A 1 -39.92 -51.67 -41.42
C PHE A 1 -40.90 -50.62 -40.94
N SER A 2 -41.53 -50.91 -39.79
CA SER A 2 -42.78 -50.31 -39.31
C SER A 2 -42.52 -49.10 -38.42
N ALA A 3 -43.50 -48.20 -38.32
CA ALA A 3 -43.50 -46.99 -37.48
C ALA A 3 -43.04 -47.19 -36.02
N SER A 4 -43.05 -48.42 -35.50
CA SER A 4 -42.49 -48.79 -34.18
C SER A 4 -40.96 -48.68 -34.10
N GLU A 5 -40.24 -48.97 -35.19
CA GLU A 5 -38.77 -48.86 -35.24
C GLU A 5 -38.34 -47.39 -35.24
N ALA A 6 -39.11 -46.52 -35.93
CA ALA A 6 -38.88 -45.08 -35.95
C ALA A 6 -39.12 -44.42 -34.58
N THR A 7 -40.12 -44.89 -33.81
CA THR A 7 -40.34 -44.44 -32.43
C THR A 7 -39.26 -44.96 -31.48
N SER A 8 -38.80 -46.21 -31.63
CA SER A 8 -37.70 -46.77 -30.82
C SER A 8 -36.41 -45.98 -31.04
N ALA A 9 -36.04 -45.72 -32.29
CA ALA A 9 -34.83 -44.98 -32.63
C ALA A 9 -34.84 -43.53 -32.09
N ALA A 10 -36.00 -42.88 -32.09
CA ALA A 10 -36.16 -41.54 -31.50
C ALA A 10 -36.04 -41.54 -29.98
N TRP A 11 -36.54 -42.58 -29.31
CA TRP A 11 -36.36 -42.78 -27.87
C TRP A 11 -34.91 -43.09 -27.51
N ASP A 12 -34.24 -43.95 -28.27
CA ASP A 12 -32.82 -44.30 -28.05
C ASP A 12 -31.91 -43.07 -28.23
N GLU A 13 -32.23 -42.19 -29.18
CA GLU A 13 -31.53 -40.92 -29.37
C GLU A 13 -31.78 -39.94 -28.20
N HIS A 14 -33.01 -39.90 -27.68
CA HIS A 14 -33.34 -39.08 -26.51
C HIS A 14 -32.62 -39.56 -25.24
N VAL A 15 -32.56 -40.88 -25.03
CA VAL A 15 -31.84 -41.51 -23.91
C VAL A 15 -30.33 -41.23 -24.03
N ARG A 16 -29.74 -41.40 -25.23
CA ARG A 16 -28.32 -41.09 -25.46
C ARG A 16 -28.01 -39.62 -25.16
N ARG A 17 -28.87 -38.70 -25.58
CA ARG A 17 -28.72 -37.26 -25.27
C ARG A 17 -28.83 -36.98 -23.78
N TYR A 18 -29.76 -37.63 -23.08
CA TYR A 18 -29.91 -37.51 -21.63
C TYR A 18 -28.67 -38.00 -20.89
N GLU A 19 -28.21 -39.21 -21.20
CA GLU A 19 -27.01 -39.80 -20.59
C GLU A 19 -25.77 -38.96 -20.84
N HIS A 20 -25.64 -38.40 -22.05
CA HIS A 20 -24.54 -37.48 -22.38
C HIS A 20 -24.59 -36.20 -21.53
N GLN A 21 -25.73 -35.50 -21.49
CA GLN A 21 -25.86 -34.24 -20.74
C GLN A 21 -25.68 -34.43 -19.23
N VAL A 22 -26.26 -35.47 -18.65
CA VAL A 22 -26.06 -35.82 -17.23
C VAL A 22 -24.61 -36.26 -16.97
N GLY A 23 -24.00 -36.98 -17.91
CA GLY A 23 -22.59 -37.38 -17.87
C GLY A 23 -21.66 -36.16 -17.80
N LEU A 24 -21.91 -35.14 -18.63
CA LEU A 24 -21.16 -33.88 -18.61
C LEU A 24 -21.28 -33.16 -17.26
N LEU A 25 -22.51 -32.98 -16.73
CA LEU A 25 -22.69 -32.32 -15.43
C LEU A 25 -21.99 -33.07 -14.28
N ARG A 26 -22.06 -34.41 -14.28
CA ARG A 26 -21.35 -35.24 -13.29
C ARG A 26 -19.84 -35.11 -13.42
N ALA A 27 -19.31 -35.17 -14.64
CA ALA A 27 -17.88 -35.01 -14.89
C ALA A 27 -17.37 -33.64 -14.43
N THR A 28 -18.13 -32.57 -14.70
CA THR A 28 -17.83 -31.21 -14.23
C THR A 28 -17.87 -31.12 -12.71
N ARG A 29 -18.89 -31.69 -12.06
CA ARG A 29 -18.97 -31.76 -10.59
C ARG A 29 -17.74 -32.43 -9.99
N ASP A 30 -17.34 -33.57 -10.55
CA ASP A 30 -16.19 -34.32 -10.06
C ASP A 30 -14.87 -33.56 -10.33
N LYS A 31 -14.77 -32.83 -11.45
CA LYS A 31 -13.65 -31.93 -11.76
C LYS A 31 -13.55 -30.80 -10.74
N LEU A 32 -14.67 -30.12 -10.44
CA LEU A 32 -14.70 -29.04 -9.44
C LEU A 32 -14.38 -29.57 -8.04
N ALA A 33 -14.92 -30.73 -7.66
CA ALA A 33 -14.63 -31.37 -6.38
C ALA A 33 -13.14 -31.71 -6.23
N ARG A 34 -12.50 -32.22 -7.30
CA ARG A 34 -11.04 -32.41 -7.33
C ARG A 34 -10.29 -31.09 -7.15
N GLY A 35 -10.66 -30.03 -7.85
CA GLY A 35 -10.01 -28.72 -7.72
C GLY A 35 -10.12 -28.15 -6.29
N PHE A 36 -11.29 -28.23 -5.66
CA PHE A 36 -11.45 -27.82 -4.25
C PHE A 36 -10.59 -28.66 -3.30
N ASN A 37 -10.49 -29.97 -3.53
CA ASN A 37 -9.65 -30.86 -2.72
C ASN A 37 -8.16 -30.57 -2.93
N GLU A 38 -7.71 -30.35 -4.17
CA GLU A 38 -6.33 -30.00 -4.49
C GLU A 38 -5.93 -28.68 -3.82
N LEU A 39 -6.77 -27.65 -3.90
CA LEU A 39 -6.53 -26.37 -3.24
C LEU A 39 -6.49 -26.51 -1.71
N LYS A 40 -7.37 -27.34 -1.15
CA LYS A 40 -7.36 -27.66 0.28
C LYS A 40 -6.08 -28.41 0.68
N GLU A 41 -5.67 -29.42 -0.08
CA GLU A 41 -4.43 -30.17 0.16
C GLU A 41 -3.19 -29.29 0.08
N GLN A 42 -3.15 -28.33 -0.85
CA GLN A 42 -2.08 -27.33 -0.93
C GLN A 42 -2.03 -26.45 0.33
N ARG A 43 -3.20 -25.96 0.80
CA ARG A 43 -3.29 -25.17 2.05
C ARG A 43 -2.87 -25.99 3.27
N ASP A 44 -3.36 -27.22 3.39
CA ASP A 44 -3.01 -28.13 4.49
C ASP A 44 -1.52 -28.55 4.42
N GLY A 45 -0.96 -28.64 3.21
CA GLY A 45 0.47 -28.82 2.97
C GLY A 45 1.30 -27.70 3.60
N LEU A 46 0.94 -26.44 3.34
CA LEU A 46 1.61 -25.28 3.94
C LEU A 46 1.50 -25.27 5.47
N VAL A 47 0.37 -25.70 6.04
CA VAL A 47 0.22 -25.83 7.50
C VAL A 47 1.20 -26.85 8.06
N ARG A 48 1.36 -28.01 7.39
CA ARG A 48 2.32 -29.05 7.81
C ARG A 48 3.77 -28.61 7.64
N GLU A 49 4.10 -27.96 6.53
CA GLU A 49 5.46 -27.46 6.25
C GLU A 49 5.93 -26.39 7.24
N ASN A 50 5.00 -25.60 7.79
CA ASN A 50 5.30 -24.49 8.69
C ASN A 50 4.91 -24.78 10.15
N ASP A 51 4.76 -26.05 10.54
CA ASP A 51 4.38 -26.51 11.89
C ASP A 51 3.09 -25.88 12.48
N GLY A 52 2.21 -25.39 11.61
CA GLY A 52 0.95 -24.77 12.01
C GLY A 52 -0.14 -25.75 12.44
N ALA A 53 0.10 -27.07 12.38
CA ALA A 53 -0.93 -28.07 12.67
C ALA A 53 -1.37 -28.12 14.15
N ALA A 54 -0.52 -27.63 15.06
CA ALA A 54 -0.79 -27.57 16.50
C ALA A 54 -1.56 -26.31 16.94
N VAL A 55 -1.86 -25.43 15.98
CA VAL A 55 -2.44 -24.11 16.23
C VAL A 55 -3.94 -24.20 16.56
N SER A 56 -4.39 -23.40 17.54
CA SER A 56 -5.78 -23.34 17.98
C SER A 56 -6.33 -21.91 17.97
N ASP A 57 -7.63 -21.77 17.68
CA ASP A 57 -8.33 -20.48 17.77
C ASP A 57 -8.30 -19.88 19.18
N ALA A 58 -8.12 -20.71 20.22
CA ALA A 58 -8.02 -20.29 21.61
C ALA A 58 -6.63 -19.73 21.98
N ASP A 59 -5.63 -19.85 21.09
CA ASP A 59 -4.26 -19.42 21.37
C ASP A 59 -4.20 -17.92 21.61
N LEU A 60 -3.64 -17.51 22.75
CA LEU A 60 -3.38 -16.10 23.05
C LEU A 60 -2.05 -15.69 22.43
N LEU A 61 -2.13 -14.86 21.39
CA LEU A 61 -0.96 -14.33 20.69
C LEU A 61 -0.59 -12.96 21.24
N LYS A 62 0.69 -12.79 21.61
CA LYS A 62 1.29 -11.48 21.87
C LYS A 62 2.01 -11.05 20.59
N ILE A 63 1.51 -10.00 19.95
CA ILE A 63 2.01 -9.51 18.67
C ILE A 63 2.75 -8.19 18.93
N ASN A 64 3.96 -8.08 18.40
CA ASN A 64 4.69 -6.83 18.37
C ASN A 64 4.26 -6.02 17.14
N ALA A 65 3.33 -5.09 17.33
CA ALA A 65 2.85 -4.20 16.29
C ALA A 65 3.65 -2.89 16.37
N GLY A 66 4.71 -2.79 15.56
CA GLY A 66 5.50 -1.57 15.40
C GLY A 66 6.18 -1.06 16.68
N GLY A 67 6.47 -1.94 17.65
CA GLY A 67 7.11 -1.63 18.94
C GLY A 67 6.17 -1.73 20.14
N ARG A 68 4.85 -1.86 19.92
CA ARG A 68 3.86 -2.05 20.98
C ARG A 68 3.37 -3.48 21.00
N ILE A 69 3.31 -4.09 22.18
CA ILE A 69 2.78 -5.43 22.35
C ILE A 69 1.26 -5.40 22.45
N ILE A 70 0.59 -6.00 21.48
CA ILE A 70 -0.87 -6.13 21.41
C ILE A 70 -1.22 -7.61 21.55
N SER A 71 -2.14 -7.92 22.47
CA SER A 71 -2.56 -9.30 22.73
C SER A 71 -3.94 -9.55 22.12
N ALA A 72 -4.08 -10.66 21.39
CA ALA A 72 -5.35 -11.09 20.82
C ALA A 72 -5.39 -12.63 20.72
N THR A 73 -6.59 -13.21 20.79
CA THR A 73 -6.73 -14.64 20.47
C THR A 73 -6.57 -14.85 18.97
N ARG A 74 -6.02 -15.99 18.57
CA ARG A 74 -5.90 -16.34 17.14
C ARG A 74 -7.25 -16.33 16.44
N GLY A 75 -8.27 -16.91 17.08
CA GLY A 75 -9.65 -16.87 16.63
C GLY A 75 -10.22 -15.46 16.57
N THR A 76 -9.59 -14.42 17.15
CA THR A 76 -9.97 -13.01 16.92
C THR A 76 -9.42 -12.51 15.60
N LEU A 77 -8.17 -12.87 15.26
CA LEU A 77 -7.47 -12.39 14.08
C LEU A 77 -7.92 -13.13 12.80
N THR A 78 -8.42 -14.35 12.93
CA THR A 78 -8.90 -15.19 11.83
C THR A 78 -10.41 -15.06 11.56
N GLN A 79 -11.13 -14.16 12.24
CA GLN A 79 -12.59 -14.03 12.13
C GLN A 79 -13.10 -13.67 10.72
N ILE A 80 -12.32 -12.93 9.94
CA ILE A 80 -12.72 -12.49 8.61
C ILE A 80 -12.10 -13.43 7.59
N GLU A 81 -12.88 -14.42 7.15
CA GLU A 81 -12.46 -15.37 6.13
C GLU A 81 -12.07 -14.65 4.83
N GLY A 82 -10.96 -15.08 4.23
CA GLY A 82 -10.43 -14.50 3.00
C GLY A 82 -9.67 -13.18 3.18
N SER A 83 -9.58 -12.65 4.41
CA SER A 83 -8.69 -11.53 4.71
C SER A 83 -7.24 -12.00 4.83
N ARG A 84 -6.28 -11.13 4.51
CA ARG A 84 -4.85 -11.46 4.65
C ARG A 84 -4.47 -11.62 6.12
N LEU A 85 -5.21 -10.98 7.03
CA LEU A 85 -5.05 -11.17 8.47
C LEU A 85 -5.40 -12.60 8.90
N GLU A 86 -6.45 -13.21 8.34
CA GLU A 86 -6.74 -14.65 8.53
C GLU A 86 -5.58 -15.48 8.01
N THR A 87 -5.13 -15.22 6.78
CA THR A 87 -4.05 -15.99 6.16
C THR A 87 -2.80 -16.00 7.03
N LEU A 88 -2.38 -14.83 7.54
CA LEU A 88 -1.20 -14.68 8.41
C LEU A 88 -1.27 -15.54 9.67
N PHE A 89 -2.43 -15.60 10.30
CA PHE A 89 -2.61 -16.28 11.59
C PHE A 89 -3.35 -17.61 11.49
N SER A 90 -3.60 -18.12 10.28
CA SER A 90 -4.24 -19.43 10.04
C SER A 90 -3.36 -20.65 10.36
N GLY A 91 -2.10 -20.43 10.74
CA GLY A 91 -1.09 -21.48 10.89
C GLY A 91 -0.36 -21.84 9.58
N ARG A 92 -0.87 -21.40 8.42
CA ARG A 92 -0.23 -21.63 7.10
C ARG A 92 1.21 -21.10 7.01
N TRP A 93 1.57 -20.10 7.82
CA TRP A 93 2.83 -19.38 7.75
C TRP A 93 3.58 -19.31 9.09
N GLU A 94 3.24 -20.14 10.08
CA GLU A 94 3.64 -19.96 11.49
C GLU A 94 5.17 -19.86 11.71
N ASN A 95 5.96 -20.71 11.04
CA ASN A 95 7.44 -20.68 11.09
C ASN A 95 8.10 -19.62 10.19
N LYS A 96 7.35 -19.00 9.27
CA LYS A 96 7.86 -17.95 8.35
C LYS A 96 7.45 -16.54 8.76
N LEU A 97 6.61 -16.40 9.78
CA LEU A 97 6.32 -15.11 10.39
C LEU A 97 7.60 -14.54 10.99
N LEU A 98 7.91 -13.28 10.64
CA LEU A 98 8.99 -12.55 11.29
C LEU A 98 8.66 -12.40 12.78
N ARG A 99 9.64 -12.68 13.64
CA ARG A 99 9.49 -12.60 15.09
C ARG A 99 10.51 -11.63 15.68
N ASP A 100 10.16 -11.00 16.79
CA ASP A 100 11.11 -10.22 17.59
C ASP A 100 12.04 -11.12 18.42
N GLU A 101 12.96 -10.51 19.16
CA GLU A 101 13.96 -11.20 19.99
C GLU A 101 13.33 -12.07 21.08
N GLU A 102 12.09 -11.75 21.49
CA GLU A 102 11.31 -12.56 22.43
C GLU A 102 10.40 -13.60 21.76
N GLY A 103 10.56 -13.84 20.45
CA GLY A 103 9.84 -14.87 19.70
C GLY A 103 8.39 -14.50 19.36
N ARG A 104 7.99 -13.23 19.54
CA ARG A 104 6.63 -12.76 19.27
C ARG A 104 6.48 -12.41 17.79
N PRO A 105 5.35 -12.73 17.13
CA PRO A 105 5.12 -12.27 15.76
C PRO A 105 5.23 -10.75 15.66
N PHE A 106 6.03 -10.27 14.70
CA PHE A 106 6.28 -8.86 14.47
C PHE A 106 5.55 -8.38 13.21
N LEU A 107 4.78 -7.29 13.36
CA LEU A 107 4.10 -6.59 12.27
C LEU A 107 4.61 -5.16 12.21
N ASP A 108 5.17 -4.76 11.07
CA ASP A 108 5.65 -3.40 10.85
C ASP A 108 4.51 -2.45 10.46
N VAL A 109 3.61 -2.25 11.42
CA VAL A 109 2.39 -1.44 11.29
C VAL A 109 2.37 -0.38 12.38
N CYS A 110 1.56 0.66 12.18
CA CYS A 110 1.35 1.67 13.22
C CYS A 110 0.57 1.05 14.41
N PRO A 111 1.10 1.10 15.65
CA PRO A 111 0.49 0.49 16.82
C PRO A 111 -0.96 0.93 17.06
N GLU A 112 -1.24 2.22 16.90
CA GLU A 112 -2.55 2.81 17.15
C GLU A 112 -3.59 2.33 16.14
N LEU A 113 -3.18 2.17 14.88
CA LEU A 113 -4.06 1.69 13.82
C LEU A 113 -4.38 0.20 13.99
N PHE A 114 -3.36 -0.60 14.30
CA PHE A 114 -3.55 -2.03 14.50
C PHE A 114 -4.37 -2.32 15.76
N GLN A 115 -4.20 -1.53 16.83
CA GLN A 115 -5.06 -1.63 18.01
C GLN A 115 -6.52 -1.37 17.65
N ALA A 116 -6.82 -0.32 16.85
CA ALA A 116 -8.18 -0.04 16.41
C ALA A 116 -8.80 -1.19 15.59
N VAL A 117 -7.98 -1.90 14.80
CA VAL A 117 -8.42 -3.12 14.08
C VAL A 117 -8.75 -4.24 15.06
N VAL A 118 -7.90 -4.50 16.06
CA VAL A 118 -8.13 -5.53 17.07
C VAL A 118 -9.35 -5.22 17.93
N ASP A 119 -9.54 -3.97 18.32
CA ASP A 119 -10.70 -3.52 19.09
C ASP A 119 -12.00 -3.75 18.31
N TYR A 120 -12.03 -3.37 17.03
CA TYR A 120 -13.14 -3.68 16.13
C TYR A 120 -13.44 -5.19 16.03
N LEU A 121 -12.40 -6.02 15.90
CA LEU A 121 -12.57 -7.48 15.84
C LEU A 121 -13.11 -8.05 17.16
N ASN A 122 -12.75 -7.47 18.30
CA ASN A 122 -13.29 -7.87 19.60
C ASN A 122 -14.75 -7.42 19.77
N GLU A 123 -15.10 -6.19 19.37
CA GLU A 123 -16.48 -5.69 19.36
C GLU A 123 -17.37 -6.55 18.47
N ARG A 124 -16.87 -6.94 17.30
CA ARG A 124 -17.60 -7.82 16.37
C ARG A 124 -17.92 -9.20 16.97
N LYS A 125 -17.04 -9.78 17.78
CA LYS A 125 -17.30 -11.09 18.44
C LYS A 125 -18.49 -11.05 19.39
N ILE A 126 -18.67 -9.93 20.08
CA ILE A 126 -19.72 -9.78 21.10
C ILE A 126 -21.01 -9.17 20.54
N THR A 127 -20.96 -8.64 19.32
CA THR A 127 -22.12 -8.00 18.68
C THR A 127 -23.01 -9.05 18.00
N PRO A 128 -24.34 -9.00 18.17
CA PRO A 128 -25.27 -9.89 17.47
C PRO A 128 -25.16 -9.78 15.95
N PRO A 129 -25.45 -10.85 15.17
CA PRO A 129 -25.34 -10.85 13.71
C PRO A 129 -26.13 -9.75 12.99
N ASP A 130 -27.24 -9.31 13.59
CA ASP A 130 -28.18 -8.35 12.98
C ASP A 130 -27.93 -6.90 13.41
N ALA A 131 -26.92 -6.64 14.24
CA ALA A 131 -26.61 -5.30 14.75
C ALA A 131 -25.51 -4.62 13.92
N GLU A 132 -25.69 -3.32 13.65
CA GLU A 132 -24.67 -2.51 12.96
C GLU A 132 -23.44 -2.33 13.87
N ILE A 133 -22.26 -2.66 13.34
CA ILE A 133 -20.98 -2.47 14.02
C ILE A 133 -20.28 -1.27 13.38
N ASN A 134 -19.77 -0.37 14.21
CA ASN A 134 -18.99 0.77 13.73
C ASN A 134 -17.66 0.28 13.13
N PRO A 135 -17.20 0.84 12.00
CA PRO A 135 -15.90 0.49 11.46
C PRO A 135 -14.76 0.87 12.42
N PRO A 136 -13.57 0.25 12.26
CA PRO A 136 -12.38 0.63 13.01
C PRO A 136 -12.15 2.15 12.94
N ASN A 137 -11.87 2.77 14.08
CA ASN A 137 -11.65 4.21 14.17
C ASN A 137 -10.39 4.53 14.96
N ALA A 138 -9.44 5.22 14.33
CA ALA A 138 -8.19 5.67 14.95
C ALA A 138 -8.09 7.22 15.03
N GLY A 139 -9.22 7.91 14.88
CA GLY A 139 -9.32 9.37 14.82
C GLY A 139 -9.10 9.96 13.42
N GLU A 140 -9.63 11.16 13.21
CA GLU A 140 -9.59 11.85 11.90
C GLU A 140 -8.18 12.12 11.36
N GLU A 141 -7.16 12.23 12.23
CA GLU A 141 -5.76 12.41 11.82
C GLU A 141 -5.15 11.14 11.18
N ASN A 142 -5.76 9.99 11.43
CA ASN A 142 -5.24 8.67 11.09
C ASN A 142 -6.12 7.90 10.12
N LYS A 143 -7.27 8.48 9.74
CA LYS A 143 -8.28 7.85 8.89
C LYS A 143 -7.71 7.30 7.59
N ASP A 144 -6.89 8.09 6.90
CA ASP A 144 -6.32 7.70 5.61
C ASP A 144 -5.30 6.55 5.79
N TYR A 145 -4.46 6.59 6.83
CA TYR A 145 -3.53 5.50 7.16
C TYR A 145 -4.26 4.23 7.59
N LEU A 146 -5.36 4.36 8.35
CA LEU A 146 -6.18 3.23 8.76
C LEU A 146 -6.80 2.54 7.54
N GLN A 147 -7.30 3.32 6.58
CA GLN A 147 -7.82 2.78 5.33
C GLN A 147 -6.72 2.03 4.55
N CYS A 148 -5.49 2.55 4.52
CA CYS A 148 -4.35 1.85 3.90
C CYS A 148 -4.13 0.50 4.60
N LEU A 149 -4.05 0.49 5.93
CA LEU A 149 -3.83 -0.72 6.71
C LEU A 149 -4.94 -1.75 6.49
N LEU A 150 -6.20 -1.33 6.47
CA LEU A 150 -7.34 -2.21 6.20
C LEU A 150 -7.23 -2.86 4.81
N CYS A 151 -6.87 -2.10 3.78
CA CYS A 151 -6.60 -2.65 2.45
C CYS A 151 -5.43 -3.65 2.48
N THR A 152 -4.34 -3.32 3.17
CA THR A 152 -3.17 -4.19 3.31
C THR A 152 -3.53 -5.51 4.01
N LEU A 153 -4.42 -5.47 5.01
CA LEU A 153 -4.89 -6.66 5.75
C LEU A 153 -6.01 -7.41 5.02
N GLY A 154 -6.48 -6.94 3.86
CA GLY A 154 -7.62 -7.53 3.14
C GLY A 154 -8.95 -7.42 3.90
N MET A 155 -9.12 -6.35 4.69
CA MET A 155 -10.30 -6.07 5.50
C MET A 155 -11.12 -4.95 4.85
N ASP A 156 -11.81 -5.25 3.75
CA ASP A 156 -12.74 -4.31 3.09
C ASP A 156 -14.06 -4.18 3.88
N ILE A 157 -13.98 -3.65 5.10
CA ILE A 157 -15.11 -3.54 6.05
C ILE A 157 -16.17 -2.52 5.59
N LEU A 158 -15.85 -1.64 4.64
CA LEU A 158 -16.65 -0.44 4.39
C LEU A 158 -17.28 -0.28 3.02
N GLY A 159 -17.15 -1.21 2.07
CA GLY A 159 -17.75 -1.00 0.73
C GLY A 159 -17.32 0.30 0.01
N VAL A 160 -16.33 1.02 0.55
CA VAL A 160 -15.70 2.23 -0.04
C VAL A 160 -14.86 1.85 -1.26
N ASN A 161 -14.60 0.55 -1.42
CA ASN A 161 -14.07 -0.08 -2.61
C ASN A 161 -15.19 -0.72 -3.47
N SER A 162 -16.41 -0.18 -3.50
CA SER A 162 -17.37 -0.54 -4.57
C SER A 162 -16.83 -0.13 -5.96
N GLU A 163 -15.91 0.84 -6.01
CA GLU A 163 -15.12 1.16 -7.21
C GLU A 163 -13.84 0.31 -7.37
N ALA A 164 -13.41 -0.47 -6.37
CA ALA A 164 -12.35 -1.48 -6.53
C ALA A 164 -12.89 -2.91 -6.74
N ARG A 165 -14.17 -3.17 -6.41
CA ARG A 165 -14.99 -4.15 -7.16
C ARG A 165 -15.27 -3.68 -8.59
N GLY A 166 -15.03 -2.39 -8.84
CA GLY A 166 -14.87 -1.74 -10.12
C GLY A 166 -13.41 -1.67 -10.60
N PHE A 167 -12.51 -2.55 -10.09
CA PHE A 167 -11.62 -3.20 -11.06
C PHE A 167 -12.58 -3.60 -12.15
N LYS A 168 -12.44 -3.00 -13.33
CA LYS A 168 -13.18 -3.45 -14.50
C LYS A 168 -13.20 -4.98 -14.37
N ARG A 169 -14.30 -5.61 -14.75
CA ARG A 169 -14.16 -6.75 -15.64
C ARG A 169 -13.27 -6.30 -16.82
N LYS A 170 -11.98 -5.98 -16.59
CA LYS A 170 -10.89 -6.37 -17.45
C LYS A 170 -11.17 -7.84 -17.45
N ASN A 171 -11.78 -8.28 -18.55
CA ASN A 171 -11.96 -9.67 -18.87
C ASN A 171 -10.84 -10.40 -18.15
N ILE A 172 -11.20 -11.09 -17.04
CA ILE A 172 -10.45 -12.26 -16.61
C ILE A 172 -10.22 -12.94 -17.94
N GLY A 173 -8.94 -13.05 -18.34
CA GLY A 173 -8.56 -13.30 -19.72
C GLY A 173 -9.59 -14.23 -20.36
N ASN A 174 -10.09 -13.85 -21.53
CA ASN A 174 -10.96 -14.64 -22.40
C ASN A 174 -10.23 -15.93 -22.84
N ASP A 175 -9.76 -16.69 -21.86
CA ASP A 175 -8.99 -17.91 -21.91
C ASP A 175 -9.59 -18.90 -20.92
N THR A 176 -10.90 -18.79 -20.72
CA THR A 176 -11.72 -19.96 -20.46
C THR A 176 -12.56 -20.12 -21.71
N SER A 177 -12.15 -21.04 -22.58
CA SER A 177 -13.07 -21.64 -23.54
C SER A 177 -14.36 -21.97 -22.80
N ARG A 178 -15.48 -21.38 -23.24
CA ARG A 178 -16.81 -21.73 -22.73
C ARG A 178 -16.94 -23.25 -22.83
N GLU A 179 -17.13 -23.90 -21.69
CA GLU A 179 -17.16 -25.36 -21.64
C GLU A 179 -18.55 -25.81 -22.11
N GLU A 180 -18.63 -26.89 -22.89
CA GLU A 180 -19.85 -27.37 -23.54
C GLU A 180 -21.04 -27.55 -22.58
N TRP A 181 -20.78 -27.84 -21.30
CA TRP A 181 -21.81 -28.02 -20.29
C TRP A 181 -22.53 -26.72 -19.87
N GLU A 182 -21.93 -25.54 -20.10
CA GLU A 182 -22.48 -24.23 -19.74
C GLU A 182 -23.60 -23.79 -20.69
N ASP A 183 -23.50 -24.17 -21.97
CA ASP A 183 -24.47 -23.82 -23.01
C ASP A 183 -25.54 -24.93 -23.22
N LEU A 184 -25.56 -25.96 -22.35
CA LEU A 184 -26.55 -27.03 -22.44
C LEU A 184 -27.98 -26.48 -22.31
N THR A 185 -28.80 -26.82 -23.30
CA THR A 185 -30.25 -26.65 -23.26
C THR A 185 -30.90 -27.97 -22.88
N PHE A 186 -31.86 -27.90 -21.95
CA PHE A 186 -32.62 -29.04 -21.46
C PHE A 186 -34.02 -29.08 -22.10
N ASP A 187 -34.12 -28.65 -23.35
CA ASP A 187 -35.36 -28.65 -24.11
C ASP A 187 -35.72 -30.09 -24.53
N GLY A 188 -36.98 -30.47 -24.30
CA GLY A 188 -37.48 -31.82 -24.56
C GLY A 188 -37.54 -32.74 -23.33
N PHE A 189 -37.09 -32.31 -22.15
CA PHE A 189 -37.28 -33.06 -20.90
C PHE A 189 -38.61 -32.75 -20.20
N PRO A 190 -39.18 -33.71 -19.44
CA PRO A 190 -40.26 -33.45 -18.52
C PRO A 190 -39.90 -32.31 -17.55
N ASN A 191 -40.88 -31.46 -17.22
CA ASN A 191 -40.66 -30.25 -16.42
C ASN A 191 -39.90 -30.50 -15.12
N GLU A 192 -40.20 -31.59 -14.40
CA GLU A 192 -39.53 -31.90 -13.14
C GLU A 192 -38.03 -32.19 -13.30
N ILE A 193 -37.66 -33.00 -14.31
CA ILE A 193 -36.26 -33.34 -14.60
C ILE A 193 -35.52 -32.12 -15.10
N ARG A 194 -36.14 -31.35 -16.01
CA ARG A 194 -35.59 -30.11 -16.55
C ARG A 194 -35.24 -29.11 -15.44
N CYS A 195 -36.13 -28.90 -14.46
CA CYS A 195 -35.87 -28.00 -13.34
C CYS A 195 -34.68 -28.45 -12.49
N ARG A 196 -34.53 -29.76 -12.24
CA ARG A 196 -33.39 -30.29 -11.46
C ARG A 196 -32.06 -30.12 -12.20
N LEU A 197 -32.03 -30.40 -13.51
CA LEU A 197 -30.81 -30.24 -14.33
C LEU A 197 -30.39 -28.77 -14.43
N ILE A 198 -31.35 -27.85 -14.60
CA ILE A 198 -31.07 -26.40 -14.58
C ILE A 198 -30.53 -25.97 -13.21
N ALA A 199 -31.10 -26.48 -12.12
CA ALA A 199 -30.63 -26.16 -10.77
C ALA A 199 -29.20 -26.69 -10.52
N GLU A 200 -28.90 -27.92 -10.97
CA GLU A 200 -27.56 -28.51 -10.88
C GLU A 200 -26.54 -27.74 -11.72
N GLN A 201 -26.88 -27.40 -12.98
CA GLN A 201 -26.02 -26.58 -13.85
C GLN A 201 -25.72 -25.21 -13.21
N LYS A 202 -26.73 -24.53 -12.66
CA LYS A 202 -26.54 -23.25 -11.94
C LYS A 202 -25.64 -23.41 -10.71
N ALA A 203 -25.81 -24.48 -9.94
CA ALA A 203 -24.96 -24.75 -8.78
C ALA A 203 -23.49 -25.00 -9.20
N LEU A 204 -23.26 -25.68 -10.32
CA LEU A 204 -21.91 -25.91 -10.86
C LEU A 204 -21.26 -24.63 -11.36
N ILE A 205 -22.01 -23.73 -12.00
CA ILE A 205 -21.51 -22.40 -12.40
C ILE A 205 -21.05 -21.62 -11.16
N LEU A 206 -21.89 -21.54 -10.11
CA LEU A 206 -21.53 -20.87 -8.86
C LEU A 206 -20.32 -21.52 -8.18
N ALA A 207 -20.23 -22.85 -8.19
CA ALA A 207 -19.09 -23.57 -7.63
C ALA A 207 -17.79 -23.31 -8.41
N ARG A 208 -17.86 -23.22 -9.74
CA ARG A 208 -16.73 -22.86 -10.61
C ARG A 208 -16.24 -21.44 -10.33
N GLU A 209 -17.16 -20.48 -10.26
CA GLU A 209 -16.83 -19.08 -9.91
C GLU A 209 -16.15 -19.01 -8.54
N LYS A 210 -16.69 -19.72 -7.55
CA LYS A 210 -16.11 -19.78 -6.20
C LYS A 210 -14.72 -20.43 -6.16
N LEU A 211 -14.50 -21.52 -6.91
CA LEU A 211 -13.19 -22.16 -7.00
C LEU A 211 -12.17 -21.21 -7.62
N SER A 212 -12.53 -20.57 -8.74
CA SER A 212 -11.68 -19.59 -9.42
C SER A 212 -11.34 -18.39 -8.52
N GLU A 213 -12.30 -17.91 -7.73
CA GLU A 213 -12.06 -16.86 -6.74
C GLU A 213 -11.07 -17.32 -5.67
N GLN A 214 -11.25 -18.52 -5.10
CA GLN A 214 -10.35 -19.06 -4.08
C GLN A 214 -8.93 -19.33 -4.62
N GLU A 215 -8.80 -19.86 -5.83
CA GLU A 215 -7.51 -20.05 -6.51
C GLU A 215 -6.81 -18.71 -6.74
N HIS A 216 -7.53 -17.71 -7.23
CA HIS A 216 -6.96 -16.39 -7.46
C HIS A 216 -6.52 -15.72 -6.14
N VAL A 217 -7.34 -15.80 -5.08
CA VAL A 217 -6.96 -15.32 -3.75
C VAL A 217 -5.71 -16.03 -3.26
N PHE A 218 -5.65 -17.36 -3.34
CA PHE A 218 -4.48 -18.14 -2.91
C PHE A 218 -3.20 -17.79 -3.68
N GLN A 219 -3.28 -17.55 -4.99
CA GLN A 219 -2.14 -17.07 -5.77
C GLN A 219 -1.71 -15.66 -5.33
N GLN A 220 -2.67 -14.76 -5.07
CA GLN A 220 -2.37 -13.42 -4.57
C GLN A 220 -1.81 -13.41 -3.15
N GLU A 221 -2.21 -14.34 -2.27
CA GLU A 221 -1.66 -14.51 -0.93
C GLU A 221 -0.13 -14.68 -1.00
N LYS A 222 0.37 -15.52 -1.92
CA LYS A 222 1.79 -15.81 -2.06
C LYS A 222 2.63 -14.58 -2.41
N TYR A 223 2.14 -13.70 -3.29
CA TYR A 223 2.84 -12.48 -3.70
C TYR A 223 2.67 -11.31 -2.71
N SER A 224 1.54 -11.26 -2.00
CA SER A 224 1.22 -10.14 -1.11
C SER A 224 1.78 -10.30 0.30
N LEU A 225 2.09 -11.54 0.70
CA LEU A 225 2.57 -11.84 2.04
C LEU A 225 4.09 -11.67 2.21
N ASP A 226 4.87 -11.54 1.13
CA ASP A 226 6.32 -11.29 1.20
C ASP A 226 6.69 -10.08 2.07
N TYR A 227 5.76 -9.13 2.26
CA TYR A 227 5.97 -8.01 3.18
C TYR A 227 5.96 -8.44 4.66
N PHE A 228 5.07 -9.35 5.05
CA PHE A 228 4.88 -9.78 6.44
C PHE A 228 5.64 -11.07 6.78
N VAL A 229 5.84 -11.90 5.77
CA VAL A 229 6.47 -13.22 5.84
C VAL A 229 7.88 -13.10 5.32
N GLY A 230 8.85 -13.63 6.09
CA GLY A 230 10.27 -13.53 5.76
C GLY A 230 10.97 -12.34 6.42
N GLY A 231 12.30 -12.47 6.50
CA GLY A 231 13.20 -11.62 7.28
C GLY A 231 13.76 -12.35 8.50
N GLU A 232 14.82 -11.80 9.06
CA GLU A 232 15.46 -12.25 10.29
C GLU A 232 15.21 -11.25 11.42
N THR A 233 15.37 -11.67 12.68
CA THR A 233 15.24 -10.78 13.85
C THR A 233 16.11 -9.51 13.73
N LYS A 234 17.29 -9.61 13.10
CA LYS A 234 18.21 -8.50 12.81
C LYS A 234 17.65 -7.42 11.88
N ASP A 235 16.57 -7.74 11.15
CA ASP A 235 15.89 -6.80 10.26
C ASP A 235 14.95 -5.86 11.04
N ILE A 236 14.69 -6.14 12.32
CA ILE A 236 13.88 -5.30 13.20
C ILE A 236 14.80 -4.28 13.87
N VAL A 237 14.54 -3.00 13.62
CA VAL A 237 15.26 -1.88 14.22
C VAL A 237 14.39 -1.25 15.30
N TRP A 238 14.94 -1.13 16.51
CA TRP A 238 14.31 -0.41 17.62
C TRP A 238 14.80 1.03 17.69
N LEU A 239 13.85 1.96 17.81
CA LEU A 239 14.07 3.39 17.87
C LEU A 239 13.49 3.93 19.18
N ASP A 240 14.26 4.74 19.89
CA ASP A 240 13.76 5.52 21.03
C ASP A 240 13.59 6.97 20.60
N VAL A 241 12.36 7.34 20.25
CA VAL A 241 12.03 8.69 19.86
C VAL A 241 11.67 9.48 21.11
N SER A 242 12.67 10.06 21.79
CA SER A 242 12.48 10.90 22.98
C SER A 242 11.59 10.27 24.06
N GLY A 243 11.84 9.00 24.39
CA GLY A 243 11.11 8.20 25.37
C GLY A 243 9.97 7.35 24.80
N SER A 244 9.70 7.44 23.49
CA SER A 244 8.69 6.62 22.81
C SER A 244 9.36 5.54 21.96
N LEU A 245 9.26 4.29 22.42
CA LEU A 245 9.80 3.13 21.71
C LEU A 245 8.97 2.81 20.46
N ALA A 246 9.66 2.58 19.35
CA ALA A 246 9.10 2.10 18.10
C ALA A 246 9.99 1.00 17.52
N ALA A 247 9.38 -0.04 16.94
CA ALA A 247 10.08 -1.05 16.17
C ALA A 247 9.64 -0.98 14.71
N VAL A 248 10.60 -1.11 13.78
CA VAL A 248 10.38 -0.92 12.34
C VAL A 248 11.31 -1.83 11.55
N LYS A 249 10.91 -2.28 10.36
CA LYS A 249 11.83 -3.03 9.48
C LYS A 249 12.91 -2.10 8.95
N ARG A 250 14.14 -2.61 8.83
CA ARG A 250 15.25 -1.91 8.18
C ARG A 250 14.89 -1.49 6.75
N SER A 251 14.22 -2.38 6.00
CA SER A 251 13.72 -2.07 4.64
C SER A 251 12.75 -0.89 4.61
N THR A 252 11.92 -0.70 5.65
CA THR A 252 11.00 0.44 5.77
C THR A 252 11.74 1.77 5.99
N LEU A 253 12.85 1.76 6.74
CA LEU A 253 13.72 2.94 6.89
C LEU A 253 14.51 3.24 5.61
N GLY A 254 14.76 2.22 4.80
CA GLY A 254 15.51 2.28 3.54
C GLY A 254 14.71 2.56 2.27
N VAL A 255 13.39 2.80 2.36
CA VAL A 255 12.50 2.99 1.19
C VAL A 255 13.02 4.06 0.23
N TYR A 256 13.49 5.17 0.80
CA TYR A 256 14.04 6.29 0.06
C TYR A 256 15.55 6.29 0.25
N SER A 257 16.29 5.82 -0.75
CA SER A 257 17.75 5.63 -0.69
C SER A 257 18.53 6.95 -0.53
N ASP A 258 17.92 8.08 -0.92
CA ASP A 258 18.47 9.42 -0.74
C ASP A 258 18.35 9.94 0.71
N SER A 259 17.51 9.31 1.54
CA SER A 259 17.23 9.73 2.91
C SER A 259 18.41 9.51 3.87
N VAL A 260 18.48 10.35 4.91
CA VAL A 260 19.46 10.20 6.00
C VAL A 260 19.21 8.90 6.77
N LEU A 261 17.95 8.47 6.90
CA LEU A 261 17.60 7.20 7.54
C LEU A 261 18.17 6.01 6.74
N ALA A 262 17.99 5.98 5.43
CA ALA A 262 18.56 4.92 4.60
C ALA A 262 20.09 4.86 4.72
N LYS A 263 20.76 6.01 4.71
CA LYS A 263 22.22 6.08 4.90
C LYS A 263 22.65 5.58 6.28
N GLN A 264 21.93 5.96 7.33
CA GLN A 264 22.25 5.57 8.70
C GLN A 264 22.06 4.06 8.94
N PHE A 265 21.01 3.46 8.36
CA PHE A 265 20.65 2.07 8.65
C PHE A 265 21.08 1.05 7.57
N ASN A 266 21.65 1.49 6.44
CA ASN A 266 22.27 0.62 5.43
C ASN A 266 23.81 0.62 5.47
N ASP A 267 24.45 1.37 6.39
CA ASP A 267 25.91 1.42 6.51
C ASP A 267 26.47 0.17 7.23
N PRO A 268 27.42 -0.59 6.63
CA PRO A 268 28.09 -1.73 7.27
C PRO A 268 28.80 -1.39 8.59
N LEU A 269 29.22 -0.12 8.80
CA LEU A 269 29.83 0.33 10.05
C LEU A 269 28.83 0.35 11.21
N TRP A 270 27.53 0.54 10.94
CA TRP A 270 26.49 0.52 11.96
C TRP A 270 26.23 -0.88 12.52
N GLU A 271 26.40 -1.91 11.68
CA GLU A 271 26.39 -3.30 12.14
C GLU A 271 27.49 -3.54 13.19
N GLN A 272 28.65 -2.88 13.07
CA GLN A 272 29.72 -3.00 14.06
C GLN A 272 29.47 -2.19 15.33
N THR A 273 28.85 -1.00 15.26
CA THR A 273 28.63 -0.16 16.45
C THR A 273 27.42 -0.60 17.29
N SER A 274 26.37 -1.14 16.67
CA SER A 274 25.25 -1.76 17.42
C SER A 274 25.63 -3.11 18.06
N CYS A 275 26.63 -3.79 17.51
CA CYS A 275 27.15 -5.04 18.07
C CYS A 275 28.32 -4.84 19.07
N ALA A 276 28.99 -3.68 19.08
CA ALA A 276 30.20 -3.46 19.88
C ALA A 276 29.97 -3.45 21.40
N ASP A 277 28.75 -3.14 21.86
CA ASP A 277 28.39 -3.22 23.28
C ASP A 277 27.74 -4.58 23.66
N ASN A 278 27.60 -5.49 22.70
CA ASN A 278 26.81 -6.72 22.84
C ASN A 278 27.63 -7.93 23.33
N ASN A 279 28.40 -7.78 24.42
CA ASN A 279 28.95 -8.93 25.16
C ASN A 279 27.85 -9.84 25.76
N GLN A 280 26.57 -9.43 25.73
CA GLN A 280 25.41 -10.14 26.28
C GLN A 280 24.56 -10.87 25.24
N SER A 281 24.75 -10.63 23.93
CA SER A 281 24.05 -11.37 22.87
C SER A 281 24.52 -12.82 22.68
N LEU A 282 25.50 -13.26 23.49
CA LEU A 282 26.12 -14.58 23.42
C LEU A 282 25.76 -15.49 24.61
N VAL A 283 24.85 -15.09 25.50
CA VAL A 283 24.50 -15.89 26.70
C VAL A 283 24.06 -17.31 26.30
N GLU A 284 23.27 -17.48 25.25
CA GLU A 284 22.90 -18.82 24.76
C GLU A 284 24.10 -19.70 24.35
N LYS A 285 25.21 -19.08 23.94
CA LYS A 285 26.45 -19.78 23.56
C LYS A 285 27.41 -19.98 24.74
N TRP A 286 27.12 -19.42 25.92
CA TRP A 286 27.97 -19.54 27.08
C TRP A 286 28.19 -21.00 27.47
N ILE A 287 29.47 -21.34 27.63
CA ILE A 287 29.90 -22.61 28.19
C ILE A 287 29.85 -22.55 29.73
N PRO A 288 29.87 -23.69 30.43
CA PRO A 288 29.78 -23.70 31.89
C PRO A 288 30.86 -22.87 32.62
N GLU A 289 31.99 -22.61 31.96
CA GLU A 289 33.08 -21.76 32.45
C GLU A 289 32.74 -20.27 32.39
N ASP A 290 32.03 -19.83 31.36
CA ASP A 290 31.55 -18.45 31.24
C ASP A 290 30.46 -18.18 32.29
N VAL A 291 29.58 -19.16 32.53
CA VAL A 291 28.53 -19.09 33.55
C VAL A 291 29.13 -19.00 34.96
N GLU A 292 30.17 -19.77 35.26
CA GLU A 292 30.91 -19.68 36.53
C GLU A 292 31.53 -18.30 36.72
N THR A 293 32.21 -17.79 35.69
CA THR A 293 32.89 -16.49 35.71
C THR A 293 31.88 -15.36 35.93
N TRP A 294 30.74 -15.41 35.23
CA TRP A 294 29.65 -14.47 35.40
C TRP A 294 29.04 -14.54 36.81
N ALA A 295 28.72 -15.74 37.30
CA ALA A 295 28.10 -15.92 38.60
C ALA A 295 29.02 -15.46 39.75
N ALA A 296 30.33 -15.68 39.63
CA ALA A 296 31.34 -15.25 40.60
C ALA A 296 31.52 -13.72 40.63
N ALA A 297 31.16 -13.01 39.56
CA ALA A 297 31.23 -11.55 39.47
C ALA A 297 30.01 -10.84 40.09
N ILE A 298 29.00 -11.57 40.57
CA ILE A 298 27.79 -11.01 41.15
C ILE A 298 27.97 -10.81 42.66
N ASP A 299 27.85 -9.56 43.11
CA ASP A 299 27.84 -9.24 44.53
C ASP A 299 26.72 -9.99 45.28
N GLY A 300 27.11 -10.83 46.24
CA GLY A 300 26.19 -11.64 47.05
C GLY A 300 26.03 -13.09 46.59
N VAL A 301 26.80 -13.55 45.60
CA VAL A 301 26.91 -14.97 45.21
C VAL A 301 28.27 -15.51 45.66
N SER A 302 28.30 -16.62 46.40
CA SER A 302 29.57 -17.24 46.82
C SER A 302 30.26 -17.98 45.67
N ASN A 303 31.59 -18.13 45.78
CA ASN A 303 32.37 -18.96 44.86
C ASN A 303 31.95 -20.44 44.85
N GLU A 304 31.32 -20.93 45.92
CA GLU A 304 30.77 -22.28 45.95
C GLU A 304 29.51 -22.39 45.10
N ALA A 305 28.63 -21.38 45.13
CA ALA A 305 27.43 -21.33 44.29
C ALA A 305 27.79 -21.26 42.79
N SER A 306 28.80 -20.49 42.40
CA SER A 306 29.28 -20.45 41.01
C SER A 306 29.92 -21.78 40.58
N SER A 307 30.70 -22.42 41.45
CA SER A 307 31.28 -23.75 41.22
C SER A 307 30.21 -24.84 41.05
N ILE A 308 29.10 -24.76 41.80
CA ILE A 308 27.97 -25.69 41.68
C ILE A 308 27.33 -25.60 40.29
N LEU A 309 27.16 -24.40 39.74
CA LEU A 309 26.62 -24.21 38.38
C LEU A 309 27.51 -24.86 37.32
N ARG A 310 28.84 -24.76 37.46
CA ARG A 310 29.80 -25.44 36.58
C ARG A 310 29.80 -26.96 36.74
N ARG A 311 29.79 -27.48 37.98
CA ARG A 311 29.74 -28.93 38.26
C ARG A 311 28.51 -29.59 37.64
N ASN A 312 27.40 -28.87 37.56
CA ASN A 312 26.16 -29.32 36.92
C ASN A 312 26.09 -29.04 35.40
N SER A 313 27.20 -28.62 34.78
CA SER A 313 27.28 -28.34 33.34
C SER A 313 26.21 -27.35 32.85
N THR A 314 25.90 -26.34 33.66
CA THR A 314 24.90 -25.32 33.31
C THR A 314 25.44 -24.47 32.16
N ARG A 315 24.78 -24.51 31.01
CA ARG A 315 25.07 -23.66 29.85
C ARG A 315 24.17 -22.43 29.90
N GLY A 316 24.49 -21.37 29.18
CA GLY A 316 23.67 -20.15 29.27
C GLY A 316 22.22 -20.32 28.81
N VAL A 317 21.93 -21.23 27.86
CA VAL A 317 20.53 -21.62 27.54
C VAL A 317 19.79 -22.26 28.73
N HIS A 318 20.49 -23.06 29.54
CA HIS A 318 19.91 -23.65 30.74
C HIS A 318 19.75 -22.59 31.83
N LEU A 319 20.75 -21.72 32.00
CA LEU A 319 20.74 -20.63 32.97
C LEU A 319 19.54 -19.69 32.77
N LEU A 320 19.22 -19.32 31.52
CA LEU A 320 18.09 -18.47 31.18
C LEU A 320 16.73 -19.12 31.46
N ALA A 321 16.65 -20.44 31.46
CA ALA A 321 15.43 -21.21 31.72
C ALA A 321 15.22 -21.55 33.20
N MET A 322 16.26 -21.41 34.05
CA MET A 322 16.22 -21.80 35.45
C MET A 322 15.33 -20.87 36.29
N LYS A 323 14.52 -21.49 37.13
CA LYS A 323 13.68 -20.85 38.13
C LYS A 323 14.31 -20.99 39.51
N ARG A 324 13.73 -20.27 40.47
CA ARG A 324 14.18 -20.29 41.87
C ARG A 324 14.20 -21.69 42.49
N GLU A 325 13.29 -22.57 42.06
CA GLU A 325 13.22 -23.97 42.49
C GLU A 325 14.44 -24.77 42.00
N ASP A 326 14.85 -24.58 40.75
CA ASP A 326 15.98 -25.30 40.16
C ASP A 326 17.30 -25.00 40.91
N PHE A 327 17.50 -23.76 41.37
CA PHE A 327 18.67 -23.42 42.18
C PHE A 327 18.65 -24.08 43.57
N LYS A 328 17.46 -24.31 44.15
CA LYS A 328 17.34 -25.02 45.43
C LYS A 328 17.63 -26.50 45.27
N ASP A 329 17.20 -27.11 44.16
CA ASP A 329 17.46 -28.52 43.85
C ASP A 329 18.95 -28.78 43.60
N LEU A 330 19.69 -27.77 43.15
CA LEU A 330 21.16 -27.79 43.04
C LEU A 330 21.89 -27.56 44.38
N GLY A 331 21.18 -27.31 45.47
CA GLY A 331 21.77 -27.07 46.80
C GLY A 331 22.31 -25.66 47.03
N ILE A 332 21.92 -24.67 46.20
CA ILE A 332 22.29 -23.26 46.39
C ILE A 332 21.37 -22.63 47.43
N GLN A 333 21.91 -21.79 48.30
CA GLN A 333 21.16 -21.22 49.42
C GLN A 333 19.98 -20.34 48.96
N THR A 334 18.95 -20.21 49.80
CA THR A 334 17.71 -19.47 49.49
C THR A 334 17.91 -17.97 49.25
N VAL A 335 19.01 -17.41 49.77
CA VAL A 335 19.39 -16.00 49.61
C VAL A 335 20.14 -15.80 48.29
N GLU A 336 21.13 -16.64 48.00
CA GLU A 336 21.92 -16.60 46.76
C GLU A 336 21.06 -16.91 45.53
N SER A 337 20.14 -17.88 45.63
CA SER A 337 19.17 -18.18 44.56
C SER A 337 18.28 -16.99 44.21
N ALA A 338 17.96 -16.11 45.17
CA ALA A 338 17.19 -14.90 44.89
C ALA A 338 18.02 -13.85 44.15
N VAL A 339 19.30 -13.71 44.52
CA VAL A 339 20.26 -12.80 43.86
C VAL A 339 20.54 -13.28 42.43
N LEU A 340 20.75 -14.58 42.24
CA LEU A 340 20.94 -15.20 40.91
C LEU A 340 19.70 -15.02 40.03
N VAL A 341 18.49 -15.23 40.54
CA VAL A 341 17.26 -15.00 39.76
C VAL A 341 17.15 -13.53 39.34
N ASN A 342 17.41 -12.57 40.23
CA ASN A 342 17.39 -11.15 39.88
C ASN A 342 18.49 -10.79 38.86
N ALA A 343 19.67 -11.40 38.96
CA ALA A 343 20.75 -11.21 38.00
C ALA A 343 20.45 -11.85 36.63
N ILE A 344 19.77 -13.00 36.60
CA ILE A 344 19.26 -13.63 35.37
C ILE A 344 18.15 -12.79 34.76
N GLU A 345 17.28 -12.19 35.57
CA GLU A 345 16.28 -11.23 35.08
C GLU A 345 16.95 -10.00 34.45
N LYS A 346 18.06 -9.52 35.01
CA LYS A 346 18.88 -8.46 34.39
C LYS A 346 19.57 -8.91 33.11
N LEU A 347 20.03 -10.16 33.02
CA LEU A 347 20.55 -10.73 31.77
C LEU A 347 19.45 -10.81 30.70
N ARG A 348 18.24 -11.22 31.11
CA ARG A 348 17.05 -11.27 30.24
C ARG A 348 16.59 -9.86 29.84
N ASP A 349 16.76 -8.86 30.70
CA ASP A 349 16.51 -7.46 30.38
C ASP A 349 17.61 -6.84 29.51
N GLY A 350 18.84 -7.36 29.55
CA GLY A 350 19.95 -7.01 28.66
C GLY A 350 19.83 -7.58 27.25
N HIS A 351 18.91 -8.51 27.03
CA HIS A 351 18.41 -8.92 25.72
C HIS A 351 17.40 -7.92 25.12
N LYS A 352 17.17 -6.76 25.75
CA LYS A 352 16.38 -5.72 25.09
C LYS A 352 17.26 -5.04 24.04
N PRO A 353 16.80 -4.95 22.79
CA PRO A 353 17.55 -4.32 21.72
C PRO A 353 17.85 -2.87 22.12
N CYS A 354 19.12 -2.48 22.08
CA CYS A 354 19.54 -1.12 22.40
C CYS A 354 18.90 -0.17 21.37
N PRO A 355 17.88 0.62 21.75
CA PRO A 355 17.13 1.38 20.78
C PRO A 355 17.97 2.57 20.31
N THR A 356 17.94 2.85 19.01
CA THR A 356 18.64 4.02 18.46
C THR A 356 17.90 5.28 18.89
N PHE A 357 18.56 6.15 19.65
CA PHE A 357 17.94 7.37 20.16
C PHE A 357 17.72 8.41 19.05
N ILE A 358 16.50 8.93 18.97
CA ILE A 358 16.07 9.97 18.04
C ILE A 358 15.53 11.15 18.85
N ALA A 359 16.31 12.23 18.87
CA ALA A 359 16.05 13.44 19.66
C ALA A 359 15.00 14.37 19.01
N HIS A 360 13.84 13.84 18.63
CA HIS A 360 12.76 14.58 17.97
C HIS A 360 11.38 14.28 18.55
N SER A 361 10.38 15.04 18.12
CA SER A 361 9.00 14.85 18.58
C SER A 361 8.49 13.45 18.24
N PRO A 362 8.03 12.67 19.25
CA PRO A 362 7.44 11.33 19.02
C PRO A 362 6.26 11.38 18.04
N TYR A 363 5.45 12.44 18.13
CA TYR A 363 4.30 12.63 17.26
C TYR A 363 4.70 12.84 15.79
N CYS A 364 5.60 13.79 15.52
CA CYS A 364 6.01 14.07 14.14
C CYS A 364 6.76 12.89 13.52
N PHE A 365 7.67 12.28 14.29
CA PHE A 365 8.43 11.14 13.80
C PHE A 365 7.53 9.90 13.61
N GLY A 366 6.54 9.69 14.48
CA GLY A 366 5.53 8.64 14.30
C GLY A 366 4.71 8.80 13.01
N LYS A 367 4.41 10.04 12.60
CA LYS A 367 3.79 10.32 11.28
C LYS A 367 4.71 10.00 10.12
N ILE A 368 6.00 10.28 10.24
CA ILE A 368 7.02 9.89 9.24
C ILE A 368 7.08 8.36 9.13
N LEU A 369 7.20 7.65 10.25
CA LEU A 369 7.20 6.18 10.26
C LEU A 369 5.92 5.60 9.66
N SER A 370 4.77 6.21 9.94
CA SER A 370 3.50 5.81 9.33
C SER A 370 3.52 5.99 7.81
N GLN A 371 4.08 7.09 7.30
CA GLN A 371 4.25 7.28 5.85
C GLN A 371 5.17 6.24 5.22
N LEU A 372 6.33 5.98 5.84
CA LEU A 372 7.27 4.98 5.35
C LEU A 372 6.64 3.59 5.29
N ARG A 373 5.89 3.20 6.35
CA ARG A 373 5.17 1.93 6.38
C ARG A 373 4.17 1.81 5.23
N VAL A 374 3.38 2.86 4.97
CA VAL A 374 2.45 2.87 3.82
C VAL A 374 3.20 2.82 2.49
N ALA A 375 4.37 3.46 2.39
CA ALA A 375 5.18 3.42 1.17
C ALA A 375 5.70 2.04 0.81
N VAL A 376 6.09 1.21 1.81
CA VAL A 376 6.50 -0.18 1.54
C VAL A 376 5.31 -1.08 1.21
N GLN A 377 4.19 -0.89 1.91
CA GLN A 377 3.04 -1.80 1.81
C GLN A 377 2.27 -1.68 0.50
N ARG A 378 2.51 -0.61 -0.27
CA ARG A 378 1.82 -0.37 -1.52
C ARG A 378 2.73 -0.59 -2.74
N PRO A 379 2.15 -0.90 -3.92
CA PRO A 379 2.93 -1.05 -5.14
C PRO A 379 3.74 0.22 -5.45
N PRO A 380 4.98 0.10 -5.97
CA PRO A 380 5.77 1.24 -6.40
C PRO A 380 4.95 2.14 -7.36
N GLY A 381 4.89 3.44 -7.07
CA GLY A 381 4.13 4.42 -7.88
C GLY A 381 2.66 4.61 -7.47
N SER A 382 2.16 3.90 -6.46
CA SER A 382 0.83 4.18 -5.89
C SER A 382 0.87 5.35 -4.90
N PHE A 383 -0.21 6.15 -4.88
CA PHE A 383 -0.28 7.40 -4.11
C PHE A 383 -0.09 7.16 -2.61
N LEU A 384 0.66 8.02 -1.93
CA LEU A 384 0.75 8.05 -0.46
C LEU A 384 -0.31 9.00 0.11
N PRO A 385 -1.04 8.62 1.18
CA PRO A 385 -2.04 9.50 1.76
C PRO A 385 -1.38 10.80 2.25
N THR A 386 -2.00 11.97 2.08
CA THR A 386 -1.43 13.20 2.63
C THR A 386 -1.42 13.16 4.17
N PRO A 387 -0.26 13.38 4.84
CA PRO A 387 -0.21 13.37 6.29
C PRO A 387 -1.09 14.47 6.90
N ARG A 388 -2.10 14.08 7.68
CA ARG A 388 -2.90 15.02 8.48
C ARG A 388 -2.17 15.35 9.78
N VAL A 389 -1.47 16.47 9.79
CA VAL A 389 -0.68 16.95 10.92
C VAL A 389 -1.39 18.10 11.64
N ARG A 390 -1.38 18.09 12.97
CA ARG A 390 -1.91 19.19 13.80
C ARG A 390 -1.26 20.53 13.41
N LYS A 391 -2.07 21.58 13.26
CA LYS A 391 -1.61 22.93 12.84
C LYS A 391 -0.38 23.42 13.63
N ARG A 392 -0.35 23.20 14.95
CA ARG A 392 0.76 23.61 15.83
C ARG A 392 2.06 22.83 15.62
N GLU A 393 1.98 21.58 15.16
CA GLU A 393 3.13 20.71 14.92
C GLU A 393 3.61 20.76 13.46
N ARG A 394 2.83 21.36 12.55
CA ARG A 394 3.10 21.37 11.10
C ARG A 394 4.50 21.89 10.74
N LYS A 395 4.90 23.04 11.29
CA LYS A 395 6.24 23.59 11.05
C LYS A 395 7.34 22.66 11.55
N ARG A 396 7.14 22.04 12.72
CA ARG A 396 8.08 21.07 13.31
C ARG A 396 8.17 19.80 12.45
N PHE A 397 7.04 19.29 11.99
CA PHE A 397 6.97 18.15 11.09
C PHE A 397 7.75 18.43 9.80
N GLU A 398 7.51 19.58 9.16
CA GLU A 398 8.23 20.01 7.95
C GLU A 398 9.74 20.14 8.16
N THR A 399 10.17 20.69 9.30
CA THR A 399 11.60 20.77 9.65
C THR A 399 12.24 19.39 9.82
N ILE A 400 11.57 18.46 10.52
CA ILE A 400 12.09 17.10 10.73
C ILE A 400 12.15 16.35 9.40
N VAL A 401 11.13 16.48 8.54
CA VAL A 401 11.12 15.86 7.22
C VAL A 401 12.25 16.43 6.35
N GLY A 402 12.46 17.76 6.33
CA GLY A 402 13.57 18.36 5.59
C GLY A 402 14.95 17.92 6.06
N TYR A 403 15.11 17.58 7.35
CA TYR A 403 16.36 17.04 7.88
C TYR A 403 16.62 15.59 7.42
N TYR A 404 15.63 14.71 7.58
CA TYR A 404 15.79 13.28 7.24
C TYR A 404 15.66 12.99 5.74
N PHE A 405 14.93 13.84 5.01
CA PHE A 405 14.62 13.72 3.58
C PHE A 405 14.92 15.07 2.88
N PRO A 406 16.20 15.43 2.71
CA PRO A 406 16.59 16.72 2.12
C PRO A 406 16.45 16.78 0.58
N GLY A 407 16.08 15.67 -0.08
CA GLY A 407 16.05 15.52 -1.53
C GLY A 407 14.65 15.37 -2.12
N GLU A 408 14.57 14.66 -3.25
CA GLU A 408 13.34 14.42 -4.00
C GLU A 408 12.29 13.64 -3.21
N SER A 409 12.69 12.92 -2.15
CA SER A 409 11.80 12.20 -1.24
C SER A 409 10.95 13.10 -0.32
N SER A 410 11.37 14.34 -0.07
CA SER A 410 10.70 15.27 0.88
C SER A 410 9.22 15.54 0.55
N PRO A 411 8.87 15.91 -0.71
CA PRO A 411 7.48 16.21 -1.08
C PRO A 411 6.53 15.02 -0.86
N PHE A 412 7.00 13.79 -1.14
CA PHE A 412 6.24 12.56 -0.92
C PHE A 412 5.89 12.35 0.55
N ILE A 413 6.86 12.53 1.46
CA ILE A 413 6.63 12.40 2.91
C ILE A 413 5.74 13.52 3.46
N LEU A 414 5.87 14.74 2.92
CA LEU A 414 5.02 15.87 3.30
C LEU A 414 3.60 15.77 2.74
N GLY A 415 3.35 14.84 1.81
CA GLY A 415 2.12 14.80 1.01
C GLY A 415 1.87 16.11 0.26
N ARG A 416 2.93 16.87 0.01
CA ARG A 416 2.92 18.10 -0.78
C ARG A 416 3.32 17.71 -2.20
N GLY A 417 2.42 17.88 -3.15
CA GLY A 417 2.77 17.78 -4.56
C GLY A 417 3.03 16.36 -5.05
N ILE A 418 1.96 15.60 -5.24
CA ILE A 418 1.93 14.70 -6.40
C ILE A 418 0.92 15.33 -7.35
N MET A 419 1.42 16.13 -8.31
CA MET A 419 0.69 16.28 -9.57
C MET A 419 0.64 14.89 -10.20
N GLU A 420 -0.42 14.13 -9.93
CA GLU A 420 -0.63 12.81 -10.52
C GLU A 420 -0.82 12.99 -12.03
N SER A 421 0.29 12.91 -12.76
CA SER A 421 0.37 13.26 -14.16
C SER A 421 0.88 12.09 -14.98
N ASP A 422 0.16 11.75 -16.03
CA ASP A 422 0.63 10.79 -17.05
C ASP A 422 1.55 11.49 -18.08
N ILE A 423 1.74 12.81 -17.95
CA ILE A 423 2.57 13.66 -18.80
C ILE A 423 3.91 14.03 -18.14
N LEU A 424 3.89 14.41 -16.87
CA LEU A 424 5.03 15.04 -16.18
C LEU A 424 5.94 14.02 -15.49
N GLU A 425 7.25 14.28 -15.59
CA GLU A 425 8.27 13.60 -14.80
C GLU A 425 8.53 14.39 -13.49
N PRO A 426 9.15 13.78 -12.46
CA PRO A 426 9.42 14.47 -11.18
C PRO A 426 10.17 15.80 -11.32
N THR A 427 11.11 15.89 -12.27
CA THR A 427 11.87 17.11 -12.58
C THR A 427 10.95 18.21 -13.12
N HIS A 428 10.01 17.87 -14.00
CA HIS A 428 9.00 18.78 -14.51
C HIS A 428 8.08 19.32 -13.42
N VAL A 429 7.62 18.44 -12.51
CA VAL A 429 6.78 18.84 -11.37
C VAL A 429 7.53 19.82 -10.47
N THR A 430 8.79 19.52 -10.15
CA THR A 430 9.65 20.40 -9.35
C THR A 430 9.81 21.78 -9.98
N GLN A 431 10.00 21.83 -11.31
CA GLN A 431 10.11 23.08 -12.04
C GLN A 431 8.82 23.93 -11.99
N ILE A 432 7.66 23.29 -12.18
CA ILE A 432 6.36 23.97 -12.08
C ILE A 432 6.14 24.51 -10.66
N ILE A 433 6.47 23.72 -9.64
CA ILE A 433 6.38 24.14 -8.23
C ILE A 433 7.26 25.37 -7.98
N GLY A 434 8.51 25.35 -8.44
CA GLY A 434 9.41 26.50 -8.32
C GLY A 434 8.83 27.77 -8.95
N TRP A 435 8.23 27.66 -10.14
CA TRP A 435 7.59 28.80 -10.79
C TRP A 435 6.33 29.31 -10.07
N LEU A 436 5.58 28.46 -9.40
CA LEU A 436 4.42 28.87 -8.59
C LEU A 436 4.86 29.57 -7.30
N GLU A 437 5.91 29.06 -6.67
CA GLU A 437 6.45 29.60 -5.42
C GLU A 437 7.08 30.99 -5.61
N GLU A 438 7.74 31.24 -6.74
CA GLU A 438 8.22 32.58 -7.14
C GLU A 438 7.13 33.65 -7.05
N ASP A 439 5.89 33.29 -7.41
CA ASP A 439 4.74 34.19 -7.41
C ASP A 439 3.88 34.07 -6.13
N SER A 440 4.43 33.42 -5.10
CA SER A 440 3.79 33.15 -3.80
C SER A 440 2.46 32.41 -3.93
N ILE A 441 2.42 31.38 -4.79
CA ILE A 441 1.26 30.53 -5.02
C ILE A 441 1.47 29.20 -4.29
N SER A 442 0.43 28.71 -3.62
CA SER A 442 0.46 27.44 -2.88
C SER A 442 0.62 26.26 -3.84
N SER A 443 1.45 25.29 -3.49
CA SER A 443 1.83 24.15 -4.36
C SER A 443 1.05 22.86 -4.04
N ASN A 444 -0.24 22.96 -3.69
CA ASN A 444 -1.10 21.79 -3.57
C ASN A 444 -1.86 21.57 -4.88
N PHE A 445 -1.87 20.33 -5.36
CA PHE A 445 -2.46 19.98 -6.64
C PHE A 445 -3.58 18.95 -6.49
N GLU A 446 -4.62 19.07 -7.30
CA GLU A 446 -5.71 18.11 -7.44
C GLU A 446 -6.01 17.94 -8.94
N LEU A 447 -5.89 16.74 -9.49
CA LEU A 447 -6.21 16.47 -10.90
C LEU A 447 -7.71 16.60 -11.14
N LEU A 448 -8.13 17.62 -11.89
CA LEU A 448 -9.53 17.86 -12.23
C LEU A 448 -9.97 17.10 -13.48
N TYR A 449 -9.09 17.07 -14.49
CA TYR A 449 -9.43 16.59 -15.83
C TYR A 449 -8.21 15.96 -16.48
N ARG A 450 -8.41 14.78 -17.08
CA ARG A 450 -7.47 14.11 -17.98
C ARG A 450 -8.22 13.71 -19.25
N ALA A 451 -7.76 14.17 -20.40
CA ALA A 451 -8.52 14.03 -21.64
C ALA A 451 -8.74 12.57 -22.06
N SER A 452 -7.74 11.70 -21.89
CA SER A 452 -7.89 10.26 -22.15
C SER A 452 -8.88 9.55 -21.22
N ARG A 453 -9.03 10.03 -19.97
CA ARG A 453 -9.93 9.46 -18.95
C ARG A 453 -11.35 10.00 -19.07
N ASP A 454 -11.47 11.33 -19.17
CA ASP A 454 -12.73 12.07 -19.04
C ASP A 454 -13.36 12.44 -20.39
N GLY A 455 -12.62 12.32 -21.50
CA GLY A 455 -13.08 12.62 -22.86
C GLY A 455 -12.60 13.97 -23.39
N TRP A 456 -12.44 14.06 -24.71
CA TRP A 456 -11.66 15.09 -25.42
C TRP A 456 -12.40 16.40 -25.77
N THR A 457 -13.68 16.53 -25.45
CA THR A 457 -14.50 17.66 -25.90
C THR A 457 -14.29 18.91 -25.03
N SER A 458 -14.54 20.11 -25.56
CA SER A 458 -14.57 21.33 -24.73
C SER A 458 -15.63 21.26 -23.63
N ASN A 459 -16.75 20.57 -23.87
CA ASN A 459 -17.82 20.38 -22.89
C ASN A 459 -17.32 19.63 -21.65
N THR A 460 -16.63 18.50 -21.83
CA THR A 460 -16.09 17.69 -20.73
C THR A 460 -15.05 18.47 -19.91
N PHE A 461 -14.18 19.25 -20.57
CA PHE A 461 -13.28 20.18 -19.88
C PHE A 461 -14.04 21.18 -19.01
N HIS A 462 -15.05 21.86 -19.57
CA HIS A 462 -15.82 22.87 -18.86
C HIS A 462 -16.64 22.29 -17.69
N GLU A 463 -17.20 21.10 -17.84
CA GLU A 463 -17.90 20.38 -16.77
C GLU A 463 -16.98 20.10 -15.57
N LYS A 464 -15.72 19.73 -15.82
CA LYS A 464 -14.75 19.37 -14.77
C LYS A 464 -14.06 20.60 -14.16
N CYS A 465 -13.72 21.60 -14.97
CA CYS A 465 -12.78 22.66 -14.59
C CYS A 465 -13.43 24.01 -14.28
N ASN A 466 -14.67 24.27 -14.68
CA ASN A 466 -15.31 25.56 -14.40
C ASN A 466 -15.54 25.77 -12.89
N GLY A 467 -15.27 26.98 -12.40
CA GLY A 467 -15.49 27.35 -11.00
C GLY A 467 -14.55 26.69 -9.98
N LYS A 468 -13.44 26.07 -10.43
CA LYS A 468 -12.53 25.30 -9.55
C LYS A 468 -11.35 26.10 -8.96
N GLY A 469 -11.27 27.40 -9.20
CA GLY A 469 -10.16 28.24 -8.74
C GLY A 469 -9.00 28.27 -9.73
N SER A 470 -7.79 28.45 -9.20
CA SER A 470 -6.55 28.47 -9.97
C SER A 470 -6.23 27.10 -10.55
N THR A 471 -5.66 27.06 -11.75
CA THR A 471 -5.35 25.81 -12.44
C THR A 471 -4.02 25.84 -13.18
N VAL A 472 -3.28 24.72 -13.14
CA VAL A 472 -2.18 24.40 -14.05
C VAL A 472 -2.71 23.49 -15.15
N ILE A 473 -2.43 23.84 -16.39
CA ILE A 473 -2.77 23.07 -17.59
C ILE A 473 -1.47 22.51 -18.17
N VAL A 474 -1.46 21.21 -18.43
CA VAL A 474 -0.32 20.48 -18.97
C VAL A 474 -0.74 19.79 -20.25
N VAL A 475 0.03 20.00 -21.32
CA VAL A 475 -0.22 19.47 -22.66
C VAL A 475 0.97 18.63 -23.09
N ARG A 476 0.71 17.40 -23.55
CA ARG A 476 1.66 16.62 -24.36
C ARG A 476 1.18 16.61 -25.80
N SER A 477 2.00 17.14 -26.70
CA SER A 477 1.71 17.08 -28.14
C SER A 477 2.05 15.71 -28.73
N THR A 478 1.51 15.39 -29.90
CA THR A 478 1.86 14.16 -30.64
C THR A 478 3.33 14.10 -31.08
N GLY A 479 4.05 15.23 -31.04
CA GLY A 479 5.49 15.30 -31.26
C GLY A 479 6.34 15.01 -30.01
N GLY A 480 5.71 14.66 -28.88
CA GLY A 480 6.40 14.40 -27.61
C GLY A 480 6.76 15.65 -26.80
N TYR A 481 6.38 16.84 -27.27
CA TYR A 481 6.67 18.10 -26.56
C TYR A 481 5.69 18.35 -25.42
N ILE A 482 6.20 18.86 -24.29
CA ILE A 482 5.48 19.13 -23.04
C ILE A 482 5.53 20.62 -22.73
N PHE A 483 4.35 21.23 -22.63
CA PHE A 483 4.17 22.65 -22.36
C PHE A 483 2.80 22.90 -21.73
N GLY A 484 2.50 24.14 -21.38
CA GLY A 484 1.24 24.46 -20.75
C GLY A 484 1.10 25.88 -20.28
N GLY A 485 0.21 26.09 -19.32
CA GLY A 485 -0.02 27.39 -18.73
C GLY A 485 -0.67 27.32 -17.37
N PHE A 486 -0.50 28.39 -16.60
CA PHE A 486 -1.14 28.58 -15.31
C PHE A 486 -2.14 29.74 -15.39
N ALA A 487 -3.31 29.55 -14.78
CA ALA A 487 -4.33 30.58 -14.62
C ALA A 487 -4.70 30.72 -13.15
N ASP A 488 -4.69 31.94 -12.61
CA ASP A 488 -5.08 32.26 -11.22
C ASP A 488 -6.56 32.64 -11.08
N VAL A 489 -7.35 32.40 -12.14
CA VAL A 489 -8.80 32.66 -12.17
C VAL A 489 -9.57 31.42 -12.59
N SER A 490 -10.79 31.26 -12.06
CA SER A 490 -11.65 30.13 -12.41
C SER A 490 -12.19 30.22 -13.84
N TRP A 491 -12.06 29.11 -14.58
CA TRP A 491 -12.71 28.94 -15.89
C TRP A 491 -14.23 29.11 -15.83
N SER A 492 -14.79 29.59 -16.93
CA SER A 492 -16.24 29.78 -17.14
C SER A 492 -16.56 29.76 -18.63
N ILE A 493 -17.84 29.85 -18.99
CA ILE A 493 -18.34 29.83 -20.37
C ILE A 493 -18.87 31.20 -20.83
N THR A 494 -18.22 32.29 -20.43
CA THR A 494 -18.70 33.66 -20.69
C THR A 494 -18.56 34.09 -22.14
N GLY A 495 -17.82 33.35 -22.98
CA GLY A 495 -17.52 33.72 -24.36
C GLY A 495 -16.57 34.91 -24.49
N LYS A 496 -15.95 35.34 -23.39
CA LYS A 496 -15.08 36.53 -23.30
C LYS A 496 -13.70 36.14 -22.80
N TRP A 497 -12.73 37.01 -23.03
CA TRP A 497 -11.45 36.91 -22.37
C TRP A 497 -11.55 37.46 -20.95
N LYS A 498 -10.67 37.00 -20.07
CA LYS A 498 -10.56 37.51 -18.71
C LYS A 498 -9.12 37.83 -18.34
N PRO A 499 -8.93 38.84 -17.47
CA PRO A 499 -7.66 39.07 -16.80
C PRO A 499 -7.34 37.93 -15.84
N SER A 500 -6.05 37.59 -15.77
CA SER A 500 -5.49 36.58 -14.87
C SER A 500 -4.12 37.11 -14.43
N PRO A 501 -4.04 37.91 -13.34
CA PRO A 501 -2.84 38.70 -13.01
C PRO A 501 -1.55 37.89 -12.91
N LYS A 502 -1.63 36.65 -12.41
CA LYS A 502 -0.49 35.76 -12.22
C LYS A 502 -0.38 34.69 -13.32
N ALA A 503 -1.16 34.78 -14.41
CA ALA A 503 -1.06 33.81 -15.49
C ALA A 503 0.30 33.86 -16.18
N PHE A 504 0.79 32.69 -16.55
CA PHE A 504 2.00 32.49 -17.34
C PHE A 504 1.84 31.25 -18.22
N LEU A 505 2.53 31.24 -19.35
CA LEU A 505 2.75 30.03 -20.14
C LEU A 505 4.09 29.40 -19.73
N PHE A 506 4.24 28.11 -19.99
CA PHE A 506 5.52 27.44 -19.77
C PHE A 506 5.81 26.38 -20.84
N ALA A 507 7.10 26.13 -21.01
CA ALA A 507 7.67 25.08 -21.84
C ALA A 507 8.58 24.22 -20.96
N LEU A 508 8.39 22.90 -20.97
CA LEU A 508 9.22 21.95 -20.21
C LEU A 508 10.11 21.12 -21.12
N GLN A 509 9.56 20.70 -22.27
CA GLN A 509 10.26 19.94 -23.30
C GLN A 509 9.76 20.38 -24.66
N VAL A 510 10.60 21.01 -25.49
CA VAL A 510 10.20 21.63 -26.75
C VAL A 510 11.17 21.37 -27.90
N HIS A 511 10.73 21.67 -29.12
CA HIS A 511 11.53 21.56 -30.34
C HIS A 511 12.77 22.46 -30.25
N GLY A 512 13.97 21.90 -30.46
CA GLY A 512 15.23 22.63 -30.36
C GLY A 512 15.94 22.54 -28.99
N GLY A 513 15.37 21.83 -28.01
CA GLY A 513 16.06 21.52 -26.76
C GLY A 513 16.23 22.71 -25.82
N LEU A 514 15.28 23.65 -25.82
CA LEU A 514 15.29 24.77 -24.88
C LEU A 514 15.17 24.26 -23.44
N ASP A 515 15.95 24.88 -22.56
CA ASP A 515 15.79 24.69 -21.12
C ASP A 515 14.37 25.06 -20.69
N PRO A 516 13.83 24.42 -19.63
CA PRO A 516 12.51 24.74 -19.11
C PRO A 516 12.31 26.25 -18.92
N THR A 517 11.31 26.80 -19.60
CA THR A 517 11.14 28.25 -19.74
C THR A 517 9.75 28.71 -19.28
N LYS A 518 9.72 29.71 -18.41
CA LYS A 518 8.51 30.43 -17.99
C LYS A 518 8.31 31.68 -18.84
N MET A 519 7.13 31.82 -19.44
CA MET A 519 6.74 32.92 -20.31
C MET A 519 5.67 33.77 -19.62
N ARG A 520 6.09 34.91 -19.06
CA ARG A 520 5.21 35.84 -18.33
C ARG A 520 4.39 36.70 -19.30
N GLN A 521 3.35 37.34 -18.79
CA GLN A 521 2.58 38.32 -19.57
C GLN A 521 3.45 39.54 -19.95
N THR A 522 3.17 40.13 -21.12
CA THR A 522 3.82 41.36 -21.60
C THR A 522 3.49 42.58 -20.74
N GLU A 523 2.27 42.61 -20.22
CA GLU A 523 1.76 43.61 -19.27
C GLU A 523 1.18 42.92 -18.04
N SER A 524 1.33 43.51 -16.86
CA SER A 524 0.71 42.95 -15.66
C SER A 524 -0.81 43.03 -15.78
N ASN A 525 -1.49 41.91 -15.55
CA ASN A 525 -2.95 41.82 -15.55
C ASN A 525 -3.60 42.17 -16.91
N HIS A 526 -3.07 41.61 -18.00
CA HIS A 526 -3.58 41.85 -19.35
C HIS A 526 -5.07 41.44 -19.45
N PRO A 527 -5.96 42.27 -20.02
CA PRO A 527 -7.40 42.01 -20.05
C PRO A 527 -7.76 40.73 -20.84
N HIS A 528 -6.85 40.29 -21.71
CA HIS A 528 -7.01 39.11 -22.55
C HIS A 528 -6.12 37.91 -22.16
N ALA A 529 -5.76 37.76 -20.88
CA ALA A 529 -4.85 36.71 -20.41
C ALA A 529 -5.34 35.28 -20.70
N VAL A 530 -6.63 34.99 -20.46
CA VAL A 530 -7.26 33.68 -20.67
C VAL A 530 -8.59 33.80 -21.43
N CYS A 531 -8.94 32.79 -22.24
CA CYS A 531 -10.15 32.77 -23.06
C CYS A 531 -11.23 31.84 -22.47
N HIS A 532 -12.43 32.36 -22.21
CA HIS A 532 -13.55 31.62 -21.60
C HIS A 532 -14.61 31.24 -22.64
N ASN A 533 -14.18 30.84 -23.84
CA ASN A 533 -15.06 30.45 -24.94
C ASN A 533 -15.57 29.02 -24.74
N PRO A 534 -16.91 28.79 -24.71
CA PRO A 534 -17.49 27.44 -24.50
C PRO A 534 -17.11 26.40 -25.56
N SER A 535 -16.70 26.85 -26.75
CA SER A 535 -16.31 25.97 -27.86
C SER A 535 -14.82 25.61 -27.88
N LEU A 536 -14.04 26.07 -26.90
CA LEU A 536 -12.61 25.83 -26.81
C LEU A 536 -12.26 25.11 -25.51
N GLY A 537 -11.13 24.41 -25.51
CA GLY A 537 -10.46 24.00 -24.29
C GLY A 537 -9.71 25.15 -23.63
N PRO A 538 -8.80 24.87 -22.67
CA PRO A 538 -8.02 25.91 -22.01
C PRO A 538 -7.16 26.67 -23.02
N SER A 539 -7.44 27.96 -23.20
CA SER A 539 -6.75 28.81 -24.19
C SER A 539 -6.30 30.13 -23.56
N PHE A 540 -5.13 30.60 -23.97
CA PHE A 540 -4.42 31.73 -23.38
C PHE A 540 -4.08 32.80 -24.43
N GLY A 541 -4.17 34.06 -24.02
CA GLY A 541 -3.76 35.22 -24.80
C GLY A 541 -4.81 35.76 -25.78
N GLY A 542 -4.77 37.08 -25.98
CA GLY A 542 -5.70 37.79 -26.88
C GLY A 542 -5.50 37.46 -28.35
N GLY A 543 -4.27 37.10 -28.73
CA GLY A 543 -3.91 36.65 -30.08
C GLY A 543 -3.90 35.14 -30.24
N TYR A 544 -4.48 34.39 -29.28
CA TYR A 544 -4.37 32.93 -29.19
C TYR A 544 -2.90 32.47 -29.11
N ASP A 545 -2.14 33.05 -28.16
CA ASP A 545 -0.76 32.66 -27.86
C ASP A 545 -0.65 31.14 -27.64
N LEU A 546 -1.64 30.54 -26.97
CA LEU A 546 -1.87 29.09 -26.94
C LEU A 546 -3.37 28.80 -27.08
N ARG A 547 -3.76 28.06 -28.13
CA ARG A 547 -5.16 27.69 -28.38
C ARG A 547 -5.34 26.18 -28.39
N ILE A 548 -6.18 25.69 -27.48
CA ILE A 548 -6.64 24.31 -27.43
C ILE A 548 -8.07 24.24 -27.95
N THR A 549 -8.28 23.54 -29.06
CA THR A 549 -9.59 23.36 -29.69
C THR A 549 -10.41 22.28 -28.99
N SER A 550 -11.69 22.16 -29.34
CA SER A 550 -12.48 20.99 -28.95
C SER A 550 -11.98 19.77 -29.71
N CYS A 551 -11.87 18.62 -29.04
CA CYS A 551 -11.27 17.41 -29.59
C CYS A 551 -9.82 17.60 -30.10
N PRO A 552 -8.89 18.10 -29.25
CA PRO A 552 -7.55 18.50 -29.67
C PRO A 552 -6.64 17.31 -30.08
N ASN A 553 -7.10 16.08 -29.88
CA ASN A 553 -6.49 14.86 -30.39
C ASN A 553 -6.75 14.60 -31.89
N SER A 554 -7.77 15.25 -32.47
CA SER A 554 -8.19 15.05 -33.86
C SER A 554 -8.28 16.36 -34.66
N MET A 555 -8.45 17.50 -33.98
CA MET A 555 -8.42 18.84 -34.57
C MET A 555 -7.10 19.55 -34.28
N ASN A 556 -6.71 20.47 -35.15
CA ASN A 556 -5.49 21.26 -34.96
C ASN A 556 -5.71 22.29 -33.85
N CYS A 557 -4.77 22.31 -32.91
CA CYS A 557 -4.49 23.40 -31.98
C CYS A 557 -3.46 24.34 -32.61
N SER A 558 -3.34 25.56 -32.09
CA SER A 558 -2.40 26.55 -32.64
C SER A 558 -1.60 27.26 -31.55
N VAL A 559 -0.39 27.69 -31.90
CA VAL A 559 0.51 28.49 -31.04
C VAL A 559 0.97 29.74 -31.78
N ASN A 560 0.94 30.90 -31.10
CA ASN A 560 1.41 32.17 -31.65
C ASN A 560 1.83 33.14 -30.51
N ILE A 561 2.87 32.75 -29.78
CA ILE A 561 3.34 33.47 -28.59
C ILE A 561 3.98 34.79 -28.99
N GLY A 562 3.66 35.85 -28.25
CA GLY A 562 4.21 37.20 -28.48
C GLY A 562 3.15 38.29 -28.54
N ASN A 563 1.87 37.94 -28.38
CA ASN A 563 0.79 38.91 -28.31
C ASN A 563 0.52 39.31 -26.86
N THR A 564 0.19 38.32 -26.01
CA THR A 564 -0.10 38.56 -24.57
C THR A 564 0.99 38.02 -23.66
N TYR A 565 1.73 36.99 -24.11
CA TYR A 565 2.84 36.42 -23.35
C TYR A 565 4.17 36.71 -24.05
N VAL A 566 5.21 36.94 -23.27
CA VAL A 566 6.55 37.26 -23.77
C VAL A 566 7.15 36.02 -24.43
N CYS A 567 7.46 36.12 -25.72
CA CYS A 567 8.26 35.13 -26.42
C CYS A 567 9.74 35.25 -25.99
N PRO A 568 10.42 34.14 -25.64
CA PRO A 568 11.85 34.13 -25.38
C PRO A 568 12.68 34.75 -26.51
N SER A 569 13.68 35.57 -26.15
CA SER A 569 14.54 36.24 -27.12
C SER A 569 15.21 35.27 -28.08
N GLY A 570 15.26 35.61 -29.36
CA GLY A 570 15.88 34.79 -30.40
C GLY A 570 15.02 33.62 -30.90
N HIS A 571 13.78 33.48 -30.44
CA HIS A 571 12.86 32.42 -30.85
C HIS A 571 11.65 32.97 -31.60
N ASP A 572 11.12 32.16 -32.51
CA ASP A 572 9.88 32.43 -33.22
C ASP A 572 8.71 31.82 -32.43
N GLY A 573 7.86 32.69 -31.87
CA GLY A 573 6.73 32.31 -31.04
C GLY A 573 5.64 31.53 -31.77
N SER A 574 5.65 31.50 -33.11
CA SER A 574 4.75 30.66 -33.91
C SER A 574 5.20 29.21 -33.97
N VAL A 575 6.42 28.88 -33.56
CA VAL A 575 6.94 27.49 -33.61
C VAL A 575 7.61 27.03 -32.33
N ILE A 576 7.83 27.92 -31.36
CA ILE A 576 8.66 27.66 -30.17
C ILE A 576 8.27 26.40 -29.36
N LEU A 577 6.97 26.06 -29.30
CA LEU A 577 6.53 24.90 -28.50
C LEU A 577 6.70 23.56 -29.21
N THR A 578 6.41 23.50 -30.53
CA THR A 578 6.29 22.22 -31.25
C THR A 578 7.08 22.12 -32.55
N GLY A 579 7.76 23.19 -32.96
CA GLY A 579 8.40 23.31 -34.28
C GLY A 579 7.44 23.66 -35.42
N ALA A 580 6.13 23.81 -35.14
CA ALA A 580 5.10 24.20 -36.09
C ALA A 580 4.05 25.11 -35.44
N SER A 581 3.34 25.88 -36.26
CA SER A 581 2.24 26.75 -35.84
C SER A 581 0.98 26.00 -35.43
N ASP A 582 0.79 24.81 -36.00
CA ASP A 582 -0.31 23.91 -35.68
C ASP A 582 0.20 22.60 -35.08
N PHE A 583 -0.53 22.07 -34.11
CA PHE A 583 -0.20 20.79 -33.47
C PHE A 583 -1.46 20.02 -33.05
N ARG A 584 -1.28 18.74 -32.73
CA ARG A 584 -2.31 17.90 -32.09
C ARG A 584 -1.85 17.47 -30.71
N VAL A 585 -2.81 17.19 -29.86
CA VAL A 585 -2.59 16.83 -28.46
C VAL A 585 -2.71 15.32 -28.30
N GLU A 586 -1.69 14.72 -27.69
CA GLU A 586 -1.68 13.30 -27.30
C GLU A 586 -2.28 13.09 -25.91
N GLU A 587 -2.04 14.03 -24.98
CA GLU A 587 -2.68 14.04 -23.66
C GLU A 587 -2.81 15.48 -23.13
N LEU A 588 -3.87 15.74 -22.37
CA LEU A 588 -4.16 17.02 -21.73
C LEU A 588 -4.62 16.79 -20.30
N GLU A 589 -3.93 17.39 -19.35
CA GLU A 589 -4.26 17.34 -17.93
C GLU A 589 -4.45 18.73 -17.35
N VAL A 590 -5.39 18.86 -16.41
CA VAL A 590 -5.68 20.11 -15.70
C VAL A 590 -5.72 19.83 -14.21
N PHE A 591 -4.87 20.54 -13.48
CA PHE A 591 -4.73 20.45 -12.04
C PHE A 591 -5.26 21.72 -11.39
N ARG A 592 -6.10 21.59 -10.38
CA ARG A 592 -6.43 22.69 -9.46
C ARG A 592 -5.24 22.98 -8.57
N VAL A 593 -5.04 24.25 -8.25
CA VAL A 593 -4.02 24.75 -7.32
C VAL A 593 -4.69 25.50 -6.16
N TRP A 594 -4.35 25.19 -4.91
CA TRP A 594 -4.96 25.82 -3.73
C TRP A 594 -4.10 25.92 -2.47
#